data_AF-A0A7C7AKH3-F1
#
_entry.id   AF-A0A7C7AKH3-F1
#
_cell.length_a   1.000
_cell.length_b   1.000
_cell.length_c   1.000
_cell.angle_alpha   90.00
_cell.angle_beta   90.00
_cell.angle_gamma   90.00
#
_symmetry.space_group_name_H-M   'P 1'
#
loop_
_entity.id
_entity.type
_entity.pdbx_description
1 polymer ?
#
loop_
_entity_poly.entity_id
_entity_poly.type
_entity_poly.pdbx_seq_one_letter_code
_entity_poly.pdbx_strand_id
1 'polypeptide(L)'
;MNNTLVRELGKRLLLTIIISFLVNRFLGFDFAYFFAWTLAFLNIPAIMQNNNIKYGLRLLMALLIGIIGTGIIFSVYGRGRPFATYCIVLAAIYITSIVVTYSKNKRTS
;
A
#
# COMPACT_ATOMS: atom_id res chain seq x y z
N MET A 1 16.33 -15.70 -5.60
CA MET A 1 15.27 -14.77 -5.15
C MET A 1 14.02 -15.10 -5.94
N ASN A 2 12.88 -15.37 -5.29
CA ASN A 2 11.76 -16.07 -5.94
C ASN A 2 11.11 -15.19 -7.03
N ASN A 3 11.38 -15.48 -8.31
CA ASN A 3 10.92 -14.68 -9.47
C ASN A 3 9.41 -14.43 -9.48
N THR A 4 8.64 -15.32 -8.87
CA THR A 4 7.19 -15.24 -8.74
C THR A 4 6.74 -14.02 -7.93
N LEU A 5 7.47 -13.70 -6.85
CA LEU A 5 7.09 -12.64 -5.90
C LEU A 5 7.34 -11.26 -6.50
N VAL A 6 8.50 -11.08 -7.14
CA VAL A 6 8.84 -9.85 -7.87
C VAL A 6 7.86 -9.62 -9.02
N ARG A 7 7.50 -10.68 -9.75
CA ARG A 7 6.52 -10.61 -10.84
C ARG A 7 5.13 -10.20 -10.34
N GLU A 8 4.69 -10.73 -9.20
CA GLU A 8 3.38 -10.40 -8.64
C GLU A 8 3.33 -8.97 -8.10
N LEU A 9 4.36 -8.53 -7.38
CA LEU A 9 4.49 -7.15 -6.94
C LEU A 9 4.56 -6.18 -8.12
N GLY A 10 5.34 -6.50 -9.15
CA GLY A 10 5.43 -5.69 -10.37
C GLY A 10 4.08 -5.54 -11.08
N LYS A 11 3.29 -6.63 -11.18
CA LYS A 11 1.92 -6.57 -11.72
C LYS A 11 1.02 -5.66 -10.89
N ARG A 12 1.07 -5.75 -9.56
CA ARG A 12 0.25 -4.90 -8.67
C ARG A 12 0.65 -3.43 -8.77
N LEU A 13 1.93 -3.15 -8.93
CA LEU A 13 2.45 -1.80 -9.08
C LEU A 13 2.01 -1.18 -10.43
N LEU A 14 2.12 -1.93 -11.53
CA LEU A 14 1.56 -1.55 -12.83
C LEU A 14 0.05 -1.30 -12.75
N LEU A 15 -0.68 -2.18 -12.06
CA LEU A 15 -2.12 -2.05 -11.88
C LEU A 15 -2.48 -0.80 -11.05
N THR A 16 -1.67 -0.47 -10.04
CA THR A 16 -1.78 0.78 -9.27
C THR A 16 -1.62 1.99 -10.18
N ILE A 17 -0.62 2.00 -11.06
CA ILE A 17 -0.38 3.09 -12.03
C ILE A 17 -1.57 3.22 -13.00
N ILE A 18 -2.02 2.11 -13.59
CA ILE A 18 -3.10 2.10 -14.57
C ILE A 18 -4.39 2.62 -13.94
N ILE A 19 -4.79 2.09 -12.77
CA ILE A 19 -6.01 2.55 -12.10
C ILE A 19 -5.90 4.03 -11.75
N SER A 20 -4.77 4.48 -11.22
CA SER A 20 -4.60 5.88 -10.84
C SER A 20 -4.64 6.82 -12.05
N PHE A 21 -4.09 6.39 -13.19
CA PHE A 21 -4.16 7.13 -14.45
C PHE A 21 -5.60 7.21 -14.99
N LEU A 22 -6.33 6.10 -15.00
CA LEU A 22 -7.73 6.07 -15.42
C LEU A 22 -8.59 6.97 -14.53
N VAL A 23 -8.42 6.86 -13.22
CA VAL A 23 -9.17 7.65 -12.24
C VAL A 23 -8.88 9.15 -12.42
N ASN A 24 -7.63 9.52 -12.64
CA ASN A 24 -7.28 10.91 -12.96
C ASN A 24 -7.95 11.39 -14.25
N ARG A 25 -7.88 10.59 -15.33
CA ARG A 25 -8.39 10.99 -16.65
C ARG A 25 -9.91 11.05 -16.72
N PHE A 26 -10.61 10.12 -16.09
CA PHE A 26 -12.06 9.96 -16.22
C PHE A 26 -12.85 10.62 -15.08
N LEU A 27 -12.30 10.66 -13.87
CA LEU A 27 -13.00 11.17 -12.67
C LEU A 27 -12.43 12.49 -12.17
N GLY A 28 -11.34 12.99 -12.77
CA GLY A 28 -10.73 14.26 -12.39
C GLY A 28 -10.06 14.26 -11.01
N PHE A 29 -9.89 13.10 -10.38
CA PHE A 29 -9.18 13.02 -9.11
C PHE A 29 -7.68 13.25 -9.30
N ASP A 30 -7.06 13.84 -8.29
CA ASP A 30 -5.62 14.07 -8.33
C ASP A 30 -4.85 12.73 -8.35
N PHE A 31 -3.98 12.59 -9.35
CA PHE A 31 -3.18 11.40 -9.56
C PHE A 31 -2.30 11.11 -8.34
N ALA A 32 -1.61 12.10 -7.78
CA ALA A 32 -0.66 11.89 -6.69
C ALA A 32 -1.37 11.38 -5.44
N TYR A 33 -2.51 11.99 -5.11
CA TYR A 33 -3.32 11.57 -3.97
C TYR A 33 -3.87 10.15 -4.16
N PHE A 34 -4.50 9.88 -5.29
CA PHE A 34 -5.12 8.59 -5.55
C PHE A 34 -4.08 7.47 -5.73
N PHE A 35 -2.94 7.78 -6.34
CA PHE A 35 -1.82 6.85 -6.50
C PHE A 35 -1.25 6.42 -5.15
N ALA A 36 -0.94 7.37 -4.26
CA ALA A 36 -0.41 7.05 -2.94
C ALA A 36 -1.37 6.19 -2.11
N TRP A 37 -2.68 6.44 -2.24
CA TRP A 37 -3.73 5.62 -1.62
C TRP A 37 -3.76 4.20 -2.19
N THR A 38 -3.87 4.08 -3.51
CA THR A 38 -3.99 2.79 -4.20
C THR A 38 -2.73 1.95 -3.99
N LEU A 39 -1.55 2.60 -3.95
CA LEU A 39 -0.27 1.95 -3.66
C LEU A 39 -0.28 1.31 -2.27
N ALA A 40 -0.69 2.05 -1.23
CA ALA A 40 -0.78 1.53 0.13
C ALA A 40 -1.85 0.42 0.23
N PHE A 41 -3.04 0.67 -0.30
CA PHE A 41 -4.20 -0.20 -0.16
C PHE A 41 -4.03 -1.56 -0.86
N LEU A 42 -3.45 -1.59 -2.06
CA LEU A 42 -3.29 -2.84 -2.83
C LEU A 42 -2.07 -3.67 -2.39
N ASN A 43 -1.01 -3.02 -1.90
CA ASN A 43 0.26 -3.70 -1.66
C ASN A 43 0.46 -4.08 -0.19
N ILE A 44 0.10 -3.21 0.78
CA ILE A 44 0.36 -3.48 2.21
C ILE A 44 -0.38 -4.75 2.69
N PRO A 45 -1.69 -4.92 2.45
CA PRO A 45 -2.39 -6.15 2.87
C PRO A 45 -1.85 -7.39 2.17
N ALA A 46 -1.53 -7.28 0.87
CA ALA A 46 -1.04 -8.39 0.08
C ALA A 46 0.33 -8.90 0.57
N ILE A 47 1.22 -7.98 0.93
CA ILE A 47 2.54 -8.31 1.48
C ILE A 47 2.39 -8.95 2.86
N MET A 48 1.52 -8.40 3.73
CA MET A 48 1.32 -8.93 5.08
C MET A 48 0.71 -10.34 5.08
N GLN A 49 -0.23 -10.59 4.18
CA GLN A 49 -0.90 -11.88 4.06
C GLN A 49 -0.06 -12.93 3.31
N ASN A 50 1.12 -12.59 2.77
CA ASN A 50 1.95 -13.51 2.02
C ASN A 50 2.75 -14.45 2.93
N ASN A 51 2.25 -15.66 3.13
CA ASN A 51 2.86 -16.65 4.03
C ASN A 51 4.26 -17.14 3.64
N ASN A 52 4.69 -16.90 2.39
CA ASN A 52 6.01 -17.34 1.91
C ASN A 52 7.17 -16.43 2.34
N ILE A 53 6.89 -15.24 2.90
CA ILE A 53 7.90 -14.27 3.31
C ILE A 53 8.06 -14.29 4.83
N LYS A 54 9.29 -14.14 5.36
CA LYS A 54 9.49 -13.96 6.82
C LYS A 54 8.75 -12.71 7.31
N TYR A 55 8.08 -12.80 8.45
CA TYR A 55 7.24 -11.70 8.98
C TYR A 55 7.97 -10.35 9.08
N GLY A 56 9.23 -10.36 9.55
CA GLY A 56 10.05 -9.14 9.60
C GLY A 56 10.27 -8.48 8.24
N LEU A 57 10.45 -9.27 7.17
CA LEU A 57 10.60 -8.74 5.81
C LEU A 57 9.27 -8.21 5.27
N ARG A 58 8.12 -8.80 5.65
CA ARG A 58 6.79 -8.27 5.30
C ARG A 58 6.57 -6.89 5.91
N LEU A 59 6.91 -6.73 7.20
CA LEU A 59 6.86 -5.45 7.90
C LEU A 59 7.73 -4.39 7.21
N LEU A 60 8.97 -4.74 6.88
CA LEU A 60 9.90 -3.83 6.23
C LEU A 60 9.42 -3.40 4.84
N MET A 61 8.95 -4.33 4.02
CA MET A 61 8.38 -4.03 2.70
C MET A 61 7.13 -3.16 2.81
N ALA A 62 6.24 -3.46 3.75
CA ALA A 62 5.05 -2.66 3.99
C ALA A 62 5.43 -1.23 4.44
N LEU A 63 6.40 -1.08 5.34
CA LEU A 63 6.93 0.22 5.78
C LEU A 63 7.49 1.05 4.62
N LEU A 64 8.28 0.44 3.74
CA LEU A 64 8.83 1.12 2.56
C LEU A 64 7.73 1.70 1.67
N ILE A 65 6.64 0.97 1.47
CA ILE A 65 5.50 1.44 0.69
C ILE A 65 4.82 2.65 1.36
N GLY A 66 4.67 2.59 2.69
CA GLY A 66 4.16 3.72 3.46
C GLY A 66 5.05 4.97 3.34
N ILE A 67 6.38 4.79 3.41
CA ILE A 67 7.35 5.88 3.24
C ILE A 67 7.25 6.49 1.83
N ILE A 68 7.18 5.66 0.79
CA ILE A 68 7.05 6.13 -0.60
C ILE A 68 5.76 6.94 -0.77
N GLY A 69 4.61 6.41 -0.33
CA GLY A 69 3.34 7.10 -0.45
C GLY A 69 3.30 8.40 0.36
N THR A 70 3.87 8.40 1.57
CA THR A 70 4.00 9.61 2.41
C THR A 70 4.90 10.65 1.74
N GLY A 71 5.99 10.23 1.12
CA GLY A 71 6.90 11.08 0.36
C GLY A 71 6.23 11.74 -0.85
N ILE A 72 5.40 11.00 -1.60
CA ILE A 72 4.62 11.52 -2.72
C ILE A 72 3.64 12.59 -2.26
N ILE A 73 2.88 12.32 -1.19
CA ILE A 73 1.91 13.29 -0.66
C ILE A 73 2.62 14.52 -0.12
N PHE A 74 3.74 14.35 0.58
CA PHE A 74 4.50 15.46 1.12
C PHE A 74 5.11 16.34 0.02
N SER A 75 5.65 15.75 -1.05
CA SER A 75 6.27 16.53 -2.12
C SER A 75 5.25 17.33 -2.94
N VAL A 76 4.03 16.79 -3.14
CA VAL A 76 2.99 17.44 -3.96
C VAL A 76 2.17 18.44 -3.15
N TYR A 77 1.82 18.12 -1.90
CA TYR A 77 0.90 18.94 -1.09
C TYR A 77 1.55 19.61 0.13
N GLY A 78 2.80 19.30 0.45
CA GLY A 78 3.48 19.80 1.63
C GLY A 78 2.88 19.29 2.96
N ARG A 79 3.07 20.08 4.02
CA ARG A 79 2.41 19.85 5.32
C ARG A 79 1.04 20.51 5.31
N GLY A 80 0.00 19.71 5.16
CA GLY A 80 -1.38 20.20 5.19
C GLY A 80 -2.38 19.09 5.49
N ARG A 81 -3.68 19.43 5.40
CA ARG A 81 -4.78 18.48 5.58
C ARG A 81 -4.64 17.21 4.71
N PRO A 82 -4.20 17.26 3.44
CA PRO A 82 -4.04 16.05 2.62
C PRO A 82 -3.05 15.04 3.21
N PHE A 83 -1.94 15.55 3.78
CA PHE A 83 -0.92 14.74 4.45
C PHE A 83 -1.46 14.07 5.71
N ALA A 84 -2.13 14.83 6.58
CA ALA A 84 -2.72 14.29 7.80
C ALA A 84 -3.79 13.21 7.50
N THR A 85 -4.68 13.48 6.55
CA THR A 85 -5.70 12.50 6.12
C THR A 85 -5.05 11.23 5.56
N TYR A 86 -4.00 11.38 4.75
CA TYR A 86 -3.26 10.23 4.22
C TYR A 86 -2.65 9.39 5.34
N CYS A 87 -1.98 10.02 6.33
CA CYS A 87 -1.38 9.31 7.44
C CYS A 87 -2.41 8.53 8.28
N ILE A 88 -3.59 9.11 8.54
CA ILE A 88 -4.68 8.43 9.26
C ILE A 88 -5.12 7.17 8.52
N VAL A 89 -5.31 7.29 7.21
CA VAL A 89 -5.76 6.18 6.36
C VAL A 89 -4.69 5.10 6.26
N LEU A 90 -3.44 5.51 6.11
CA LEU A 90 -2.30 4.60 6.10
C LEU A 90 -2.22 3.80 7.41
N ALA A 91 -2.40 4.46 8.55
CA ALA A 91 -2.46 3.80 9.86
C ALA A 91 -3.62 2.79 9.93
N ALA A 92 -4.81 3.16 9.45
CA ALA A 92 -5.96 2.25 9.39
C ALA A 92 -5.66 1.01 8.53
N ILE A 93 -4.98 1.16 7.40
CA ILE A 93 -4.56 0.05 6.52
C ILE A 93 -3.58 -0.88 7.24
N TYR A 94 -2.58 -0.34 7.94
CA TYR A 94 -1.63 -1.14 8.72
C TYR A 94 -2.32 -1.95 9.80
N ILE A 95 -3.11 -1.28 10.65
CA ILE A 95 -3.81 -1.92 11.77
C ILE A 95 -4.73 -3.03 11.24
N THR A 96 -5.51 -2.74 10.20
CA THR A 96 -6.42 -3.73 9.60
C THR A 96 -5.63 -4.91 9.02
N SER A 97 -4.54 -4.66 8.31
CA SER A 97 -3.71 -5.73 7.72
C SER A 97 -3.10 -6.64 8.78
N ILE A 98 -2.64 -6.06 9.89
CA ILE A 98 -2.11 -6.80 11.04
C ILE A 98 -3.22 -7.64 11.67
N VAL A 99 -4.36 -7.04 12.03
CA VAL A 99 -5.49 -7.73 12.67
C VAL A 99 -5.99 -8.91 11.83
N VAL A 100 -6.15 -8.71 10.51
CA VAL A 100 -6.57 -9.77 9.58
C VAL A 100 -5.54 -10.90 9.53
N THR A 101 -4.25 -10.57 9.51
CA THR A 101 -3.18 -11.57 9.47
C THR A 101 -3.13 -12.41 10.76
N TYR A 102 -3.24 -11.77 11.93
CA TYR A 102 -3.31 -12.46 13.21
C TYR A 102 -4.56 -13.34 13.34
N SER A 103 -5.73 -12.84 12.92
CA SER A 103 -6.99 -13.58 12.98
C SER A 103 -6.97 -14.82 12.09
N LYS A 104 -6.33 -14.72 10.92
CA LYS A 104 -6.16 -15.85 10.00
C LYS A 104 -5.25 -16.92 10.58
N ASN A 105 -4.12 -16.53 11.17
CA ASN A 105 -3.21 -17.47 11.83
C ASN A 105 -3.86 -18.21 13.02
N LYS A 106 -4.75 -17.53 13.77
CA LYS A 106 -5.48 -18.15 14.89
C LYS A 106 -6.54 -19.16 14.45
N ARG A 107 -7.11 -19.03 13.24
CA ARG A 107 -8.07 -20.01 12.68
C ARG A 107 -7.40 -21.28 12.13
N THR A 108 -6.10 -21.24 11.88
CA THR A 108 -5.33 -22.37 11.32
C THR A 108 -4.49 -23.13 12.36
N SER A 109 -4.56 -22.73 13.63
CA SER A 109 -3.98 -23.42 14.78
C SER A 109 -5.07 -24.08 15.63
#